data_AF-A0A0J1DES6-F1
#
_entry.id   AF-A0A0J1DES6-F1
#
_cell.length_a   1.000
_cell.length_b   1.000
_cell.length_c   1.000
_cell.angle_alpha   90.00
_cell.angle_beta   90.00
_cell.angle_gamma   90.00
#
_symmetry.space_group_name_H-M   'P 1'
#
loop_
_entity.id
_entity.type
_entity.pdbx_description
1 polymer ?
#
loop_
_entity_poly.entity_id
_entity_poly.type
_entity_poly.pdbx_seq_one_letter_code
_entity_poly.pdbx_strand_id
1 'polypeptide(L)'
;MPFRSFRLPACAILCAALMAACGGKEDERKVAGGDASTGKRLVTQYQCGACHRIPDIPGAGGEAGPDLEHFAKLSYIAGRIPNQPDRLTAWLLDPPALKPGTAMPAMGLTEQEARHMAAFLYTRK
;
A
#
# COMPACT_ATOMS: atom_id res chain seq x y z
N MET A 1 -58.86 14.62 -37.22
CA MET A 1 -57.41 14.96 -37.18
C MET A 1 -56.78 14.09 -36.10
N PRO A 2 -55.81 13.20 -36.41
CA PRO A 2 -55.36 12.16 -35.48
C PRO A 2 -54.34 12.71 -34.45
N PHE A 3 -54.55 12.35 -33.19
CA PHE A 3 -53.56 12.47 -32.12
C PHE A 3 -52.39 11.50 -32.39
N ARG A 4 -51.20 12.05 -32.60
CA ARG A 4 -49.94 11.28 -32.66
C ARG A 4 -49.47 11.00 -31.23
N SER A 5 -49.69 9.78 -30.77
CA SER A 5 -49.07 9.24 -29.55
C SER A 5 -47.57 9.03 -29.79
N PHE A 6 -46.74 9.88 -29.20
CA PHE A 6 -45.29 9.73 -29.16
C PHE A 6 -44.95 8.66 -28.12
N ARG A 7 -44.73 7.42 -28.57
CA ARG A 7 -44.19 6.36 -27.69
C ARG A 7 -42.69 6.61 -27.55
N LEU A 8 -42.25 7.16 -26.42
CA LEU A 8 -40.84 7.10 -26.06
C LEU A 8 -40.48 5.64 -25.80
N PRO A 9 -39.40 5.10 -26.40
CA PRO A 9 -38.95 3.76 -26.08
C PRO A 9 -38.33 3.76 -24.67
N ALA A 10 -39.02 3.12 -23.73
CA ALA A 10 -38.56 2.94 -22.34
C ALA A 10 -37.23 2.16 -22.21
N CYS A 11 -36.68 1.64 -23.31
CA CYS A 11 -35.46 0.84 -23.32
C CYS A 11 -34.17 1.67 -23.21
N ALA A 12 -34.19 2.97 -23.54
CA ALA A 12 -32.97 3.78 -23.55
C ALA A 12 -32.51 4.26 -22.17
N ILE A 13 -33.37 4.20 -21.15
CA ILE A 13 -33.07 4.72 -19.81
C ILE A 13 -32.30 3.70 -18.96
N LEU A 14 -32.40 2.40 -19.28
CA LEU A 14 -31.81 1.35 -18.44
C LEU A 14 -30.29 1.16 -18.62
N CYS A 15 -29.71 1.61 -19.74
CA CYS A 15 -28.26 1.52 -19.97
C CYS A 15 -27.43 2.60 -19.25
N ALA A 16 -28.03 3.72 -18.84
CA ALA A 16 -27.30 4.81 -18.22
C ALA A 16 -26.89 4.53 -16.75
N ALA A 17 -27.54 3.56 -16.09
CA ALA A 17 -27.28 3.24 -14.69
C ALA A 17 -26.02 2.38 -14.47
N LEU A 18 -25.42 1.81 -15.52
CA LEU A 18 -24.25 0.93 -15.42
C LEU A 18 -22.89 1.65 -15.43
N MET A 19 -22.86 2.98 -15.67
CA MET A 19 -21.61 3.74 -15.84
C MET A 19 -21.15 4.51 -14.59
N ALA A 20 -21.87 4.43 -13.47
CA ALA A 20 -21.52 5.15 -12.24
C ALA A 20 -20.48 4.45 -11.35
N ALA A 21 -19.96 3.27 -11.74
CA ALA A 21 -19.06 2.47 -10.89
C ALA A 21 -17.55 2.71 -11.12
N CYS A 22 -17.17 3.55 -12.08
CA CYS A 22 -15.75 3.88 -12.33
C CYS A 22 -15.39 5.24 -11.70
N GLY A 23 -15.66 5.40 -10.41
CA GLY A 23 -15.34 6.61 -9.65
C GLY A 23 -14.35 6.32 -8.53
N GLY A 24 -13.05 6.44 -8.83
CA GLY A 24 -11.97 6.69 -7.87
C GLY A 24 -11.83 5.71 -6.71
N LYS A 25 -11.03 4.65 -6.88
CA LYS A 25 -10.38 4.02 -5.73
C LYS A 25 -9.29 4.97 -5.23
N GLU A 26 -9.66 5.85 -4.30
CA GLU A 26 -8.70 6.45 -3.38
C GLU A 26 -7.78 5.34 -2.86
N ASP A 27 -6.48 5.63 -2.74
CA ASP A 27 -5.42 4.68 -2.38
C ASP A 27 -5.89 3.71 -1.28
N GLU A 28 -6.27 2.48 -1.68
CA GLU A 28 -6.89 1.47 -0.82
C GLU A 28 -5.97 1.07 0.36
N ARG A 29 -4.72 1.57 0.38
CA ARG A 29 -3.71 1.24 1.40
C ARG A 29 -3.31 2.43 2.28
N LYS A 30 -4.24 3.36 2.54
CA LYS A 30 -4.02 4.40 3.56
C LYS A 30 -3.80 3.78 4.94
N VAL A 31 -2.67 4.08 5.57
CA VAL A 31 -2.35 3.62 6.93
C VAL A 31 -2.95 4.62 7.94
N ALA A 32 -3.93 4.19 8.73
CA ALA A 32 -4.54 5.03 9.76
C ALA A 32 -3.47 5.50 10.76
N GLY A 33 -3.42 6.82 11.02
CA GLY A 33 -2.41 7.40 11.92
C GLY A 33 -0.97 7.35 11.41
N GLY A 34 -0.73 6.90 10.18
CA GLY A 34 0.59 6.93 9.54
C GLY A 34 0.91 8.31 8.94
N ASP A 35 2.20 8.66 8.93
CA ASP A 35 2.75 9.88 8.33
C ASP A 35 3.99 9.51 7.52
N ALA A 36 3.91 9.67 6.20
CA ALA A 36 4.95 9.20 5.29
C ALA A 36 6.26 9.99 5.42
N SER A 37 6.21 11.27 5.80
CA SER A 37 7.40 12.10 6.04
C SER A 37 8.19 11.58 7.25
N THR A 38 7.49 11.31 8.35
CA THR A 38 8.05 10.66 9.54
C THR A 38 8.53 9.26 9.22
N GLY A 39 7.77 8.49 8.44
CA GLY A 39 8.19 7.18 7.96
C GLY A 39 9.52 7.22 7.21
N LYS A 40 9.71 8.18 6.31
CA LYS A 40 10.97 8.38 5.56
C LYS A 40 12.16 8.61 6.50
N ARG A 41 11.97 9.43 7.54
CA ARG A 41 13.00 9.67 8.56
C ARG A 41 13.31 8.41 9.35
N LEU A 42 12.29 7.69 9.78
CA LEU A 42 12.43 6.48 10.58
C LEU A 42 13.13 5.36 9.79
N VAL A 43 12.79 5.12 8.52
CA VAL A 43 13.49 4.08 7.72
C VAL A 43 14.98 4.38 7.54
N THR A 44 15.36 5.67 7.54
CA THR A 44 16.76 6.10 7.56
C THR A 44 17.38 5.82 8.92
N GLN A 45 16.72 6.24 10.00
CA GLN A 45 17.22 6.10 11.38
C GLN A 45 17.44 4.63 11.79
N TYR A 46 16.49 3.77 11.47
CA TYR A 46 16.55 2.33 11.74
C TYR A 46 17.40 1.55 10.72
N GLN A 47 18.11 2.24 9.83
CA GLN A 47 19.04 1.66 8.86
C GLN A 47 18.41 0.58 7.96
N CYS A 48 17.14 0.76 7.57
CA CYS A 48 16.46 -0.16 6.65
C CYS A 48 17.22 -0.30 5.31
N GLY A 49 17.93 0.77 4.92
CA GLY A 49 18.80 0.83 3.75
C GLY A 49 20.03 -0.09 3.78
N ALA A 50 20.41 -0.62 4.95
CA ALA A 50 21.53 -1.56 5.07
C ALA A 50 21.23 -2.91 4.38
N CYS A 51 19.95 -3.29 4.33
CA CYS A 51 19.51 -4.53 3.69
C CYS A 51 18.73 -4.29 2.40
N HIS A 52 18.03 -3.17 2.28
CA HIS A 52 17.17 -2.88 1.14
C HIS A 52 17.68 -1.72 0.30
N ARG A 53 17.50 -1.82 -1.01
CA ARG A 53 17.57 -0.66 -1.90
C ARG A 53 16.30 0.17 -1.71
N ILE A 54 16.48 1.45 -1.38
CA ILE A 54 15.37 2.40 -1.20
C ILE A 54 15.75 3.72 -1.88
N PRO A 55 15.19 4.01 -3.07
CA PRO A 55 15.47 5.26 -3.75
C PRO A 55 15.17 6.49 -2.88
N ASP A 56 15.94 7.55 -3.09
CA ASP A 56 15.86 8.83 -2.37
C ASP A 56 16.18 8.78 -0.86
N ILE A 57 16.74 7.65 -0.38
CA ILE A 57 17.35 7.51 0.95
C ILE A 57 18.87 7.39 0.78
N PRO A 58 19.66 8.36 1.25
CA PRO A 58 21.12 8.29 1.16
C PRO A 58 21.67 7.01 1.81
N GLY A 59 22.53 6.29 1.09
CA GLY A 59 23.16 5.06 1.57
C GLY A 59 22.27 3.81 1.55
N ALA A 60 21.00 3.90 1.12
CA ALA A 60 20.10 2.76 1.04
C ALA A 60 20.25 1.97 -0.27
N GLY A 61 21.32 1.19 -0.35
CA GLY A 61 21.65 0.34 -1.49
C GLY A 61 21.84 -1.13 -1.13
N GLY A 62 21.33 -1.59 0.02
CA GLY A 62 21.48 -2.98 0.45
C GLY A 62 20.78 -3.96 -0.50
N GLU A 63 21.36 -5.16 -0.64
CA GLU A 63 20.85 -6.22 -1.53
C GLU A 63 20.49 -7.52 -0.78
N ALA A 64 20.66 -7.55 0.54
CA ALA A 64 20.29 -8.69 1.37
C ALA A 64 18.77 -8.91 1.42
N GLY A 65 18.01 -7.83 1.31
CA GLY A 65 16.56 -7.81 1.13
C GLY A 65 16.17 -7.36 -0.29
N PRO A 66 14.89 -7.56 -0.68
CA PRO A 66 14.40 -7.12 -1.98
C PRO A 66 14.41 -5.59 -2.12
N ASP A 67 14.45 -5.12 -3.37
CA ASP A 67 14.26 -3.71 -3.71
C ASP A 67 12.86 -3.20 -3.28
N LEU A 68 12.79 -2.02 -2.68
CA LEU A 68 11.57 -1.40 -2.20
C LEU A 68 11.06 -0.24 -3.07
N GLU A 69 11.70 0.07 -4.21
CA GLU A 69 11.31 1.17 -5.12
C GLU A 69 9.83 1.12 -5.53
N HIS A 70 9.31 -0.09 -5.78
CA HIS A 70 7.93 -0.31 -6.21
C HIS A 70 7.12 -1.12 -5.19
N PHE A 71 7.46 -1.01 -3.91
CA PHE A 71 6.84 -1.81 -2.86
C PHE A 71 5.30 -1.74 -2.87
N ALA A 72 4.71 -0.57 -3.14
CA ALA A 72 3.26 -0.41 -3.16
C ALA A 72 2.58 -1.21 -4.29
N LYS A 73 3.29 -1.61 -5.34
CA LYS A 73 2.72 -2.47 -6.40
C LYS A 73 2.67 -3.95 -6.01
N LEU A 74 3.38 -4.36 -4.95
CA LEU A 74 3.43 -5.75 -4.54
C LEU A 74 2.07 -6.20 -3.94
N SER A 75 1.59 -7.36 -4.37
CA SER A 75 0.42 -8.00 -3.77
C SER A 75 0.73 -8.67 -2.43
N TYR A 76 1.98 -9.09 -2.24
CA TYR A 76 2.42 -9.83 -1.06
C TYR A 76 3.71 -9.28 -0.46
N ILE A 77 3.74 -9.16 0.85
CA ILE A 77 4.91 -8.88 1.68
C ILE A 77 5.63 -10.21 1.95
N ALA A 78 6.96 -10.19 1.84
CA ALA A 78 7.82 -11.34 2.08
C ALA A 78 7.41 -12.63 1.31
N GLY A 79 6.71 -12.46 0.17
CA GLY A 79 6.25 -13.52 -0.72
C GLY A 79 5.03 -14.32 -0.25
N ARG A 80 4.40 -13.98 0.88
CA ARG A 80 3.24 -14.76 1.38
C ARG A 80 2.19 -13.99 2.19
N ILE A 81 2.54 -12.82 2.75
CA ILE A 81 1.64 -12.05 3.60
C ILE A 81 0.89 -11.07 2.70
N PRO A 82 -0.45 -11.01 2.67
CA PRO A 82 -1.16 -10.02 1.85
C PRO A 82 -0.69 -8.59 2.16
N ASN A 83 -0.40 -7.80 1.12
CA ASN A 83 0.06 -6.43 1.29
C ASN A 83 -1.11 -5.50 1.65
N GLN A 84 -1.42 -5.46 2.95
CA GLN A 84 -2.46 -4.65 3.57
C GLN A 84 -1.88 -3.84 4.74
N PRO A 85 -2.41 -2.65 5.05
CA PRO A 85 -1.84 -1.75 6.06
C PRO A 85 -1.59 -2.37 7.44
N ASP A 86 -2.55 -3.15 7.95
CA ASP A 86 -2.46 -3.88 9.21
C ASP A 86 -1.36 -4.93 9.16
N ARG A 87 -1.28 -5.68 8.06
CA ARG A 87 -0.29 -6.74 7.86
C ARG A 87 1.12 -6.21 7.68
N LEU A 88 1.28 -5.08 6.98
CA LEU A 88 2.58 -4.42 6.86
C LEU A 88 3.05 -3.87 8.21
N THR A 89 2.16 -3.26 8.97
CA THR A 89 2.48 -2.78 10.32
C THR A 89 2.92 -3.94 11.21
N ALA A 90 2.18 -5.05 11.21
CA ALA A 90 2.55 -6.26 11.95
C ALA A 90 3.88 -6.87 11.48
N TRP A 91 4.14 -6.88 10.17
CA TRP A 91 5.40 -7.34 9.59
C TRP A 91 6.59 -6.51 10.08
N LEU A 92 6.45 -5.18 10.12
CA LEU A 92 7.52 -4.29 10.57
C LEU A 92 7.81 -4.44 12.08
N LEU A 93 6.82 -4.83 12.88
CA LEU A 93 6.98 -5.05 14.32
C LEU A 93 7.74 -6.34 14.63
N ASP A 94 7.32 -7.46 14.05
CA ASP A 94 7.93 -8.78 14.29
C ASP A 94 7.89 -9.67 13.03
N PRO A 95 8.85 -9.50 12.12
CA PRO A 95 8.93 -10.33 10.93
C PRO A 95 9.05 -11.83 11.22
N PRO A 96 9.91 -12.30 12.17
CA PRO A 96 10.00 -13.71 12.53
C PRO A 96 8.69 -14.34 13.00
N ALA A 97 7.82 -13.59 13.70
CA ALA A 97 6.51 -14.10 14.10
C ALA A 97 5.57 -14.36 12.91
N LEU A 98 5.63 -13.55 11.85
CA LEU A 98 4.78 -13.71 10.66
C LEU A 98 5.38 -14.67 9.61
N LYS A 99 6.72 -14.71 9.52
CA LYS A 99 7.47 -15.62 8.64
C LYS A 99 8.67 -16.18 9.40
N PRO A 100 8.49 -17.32 10.10
CA PRO A 100 9.61 -18.03 10.74
C PRO A 100 10.74 -18.32 9.74
N GLY A 101 11.98 -18.07 10.17
CA GLY A 101 13.18 -18.24 9.32
C GLY A 101 13.45 -17.09 8.34
N THR A 102 12.72 -15.97 8.42
CA THR A 102 13.11 -14.76 7.68
C THR A 102 14.41 -14.16 8.23
N ALA A 103 15.22 -13.58 7.34
CA ALA A 103 16.43 -12.87 7.70
C ALA A 103 16.17 -11.45 8.26
N MET A 104 14.97 -10.90 8.06
CA MET A 104 14.61 -9.58 8.59
C MET A 104 14.35 -9.70 10.11
N PRO A 105 15.12 -9.03 10.98
CA PRO A 105 14.95 -9.14 12.42
C PRO A 105 13.80 -8.27 12.93
N ALA A 106 13.35 -8.50 14.17
CA ALA A 106 12.52 -7.53 14.89
C ALA A 106 13.34 -6.28 15.20
N MET A 107 12.91 -5.12 14.68
CA MET A 107 13.66 -3.87 14.72
C MET A 107 13.46 -3.07 16.02
N GLY A 108 12.60 -3.55 16.92
CA GLY A 108 12.26 -2.85 18.17
C GLY A 108 11.37 -1.63 17.97
N LEU A 109 10.60 -1.58 16.88
CA LEU A 109 9.68 -0.47 16.59
C LEU A 109 8.51 -0.46 17.58
N THR A 110 8.05 0.74 17.91
CA THR A 110 6.69 0.92 18.40
C THR A 110 5.67 0.74 17.28
N GLU A 111 4.42 0.44 17.63
CA GLU A 111 3.33 0.32 16.64
C GLU A 111 3.16 1.62 15.84
N GLN A 112 3.33 2.78 16.47
CA GLN A 112 3.20 4.07 15.81
C GLN A 112 4.33 4.31 14.79
N GLU A 113 5.58 3.96 15.12
CA GLU A 113 6.69 4.03 14.17
C GLU A 113 6.48 3.10 12.98
N ALA A 114 6.01 1.86 13.23
CA ALA A 114 5.66 0.91 12.18
C ALA A 114 4.58 1.47 11.25
N ARG A 115 3.54 2.13 11.79
CA ARG A 115 2.51 2.80 10.98
C ARG A 115 3.08 3.94 10.12
N HIS A 116 3.98 4.76 10.66
CA HIS A 116 4.63 5.82 9.88
C HIS A 116 5.48 5.23 8.75
N MET A 117 6.29 4.21 9.03
CA MET A 117 7.10 3.52 8.02
C MET A 117 6.23 2.85 6.96
N ALA A 118 5.16 2.16 7.34
CA ALA A 118 4.21 1.57 6.41
C ALA A 118 3.59 2.62 5.48
N ALA A 119 3.21 3.79 6.02
CA ALA A 119 2.70 4.90 5.21
C ALA A 119 3.74 5.39 4.18
N PHE A 120 5.01 5.48 4.58
CA PHE A 120 6.10 5.80 3.66
C PHE A 120 6.26 4.73 2.57
N LEU A 121 6.25 3.45 2.92
CA LEU A 121 6.40 2.36 1.96
C LEU A 121 5.28 2.34 0.91
N TYR A 122 4.04 2.70 1.28
CA TYR A 122 2.95 2.82 0.30
C TYR A 122 3.08 4.00 -0.67
N THR A 123 3.97 4.97 -0.39
CA THR A 123 4.30 6.01 -1.38
C THR A 123 5.26 5.52 -2.47
N ARG A 124 5.88 4.34 -2.31
CA ARG A 124 6.83 3.75 -3.26
C ARG A 124 6.09 3.00 -4.36
N LYS A 125 5.66 3.73 -5.40
CA LYS A 125 4.82 3.21 -6.49
C LYS A 125 5.64 2.55 -7.59
#